data_AF-A0A4V1TP01-F1
#
_entry.id   AF-A0A4V1TP01-F1
#
_cell.length_a   1.000
_cell.length_b   1.000
_cell.length_c   1.000
_cell.angle_alpha   90.00
_cell.angle_beta   90.00
_cell.angle_gamma   90.00
#
_symmetry.space_group_name_H-M   'P 1'
#
loop_
_entity.id
_entity.type
_entity.pdbx_description
1 polymer ?
#
loop_
_entity_poly.entity_id
_entity_poly.type
_entity_poly.pdbx_seq_one_letter_code
_entity_poly.pdbx_strand_id
1 'polypeptide(L)' 'FSPKRSREIVKALLDNRREVSYAEIDAPHGHDAFLLEDARYLGVMSSYFDSIAQEVAA' A
#
# COMPACT_ATOMS: atom_id res chain seq x y z
N PHE A 1 -13.75 -1.63 -2.17
CA PHE A 1 -13.08 -1.25 -3.43
C PHE A 1 -12.48 -2.50 -4.07
N SER A 2 -12.60 -2.73 -5.39
CA SER A 2 -12.13 -4.00 -5.97
C SER A 2 -10.61 -4.00 -6.20
N PRO A 3 -9.91 -5.14 -5.99
CA PRO A 3 -8.48 -5.23 -6.25
C PRO A 3 -8.09 -4.83 -7.68
N LYS A 4 -8.94 -5.15 -8.65
CA LYS A 4 -8.76 -4.75 -10.06
C LYS A 4 -8.57 -3.24 -10.23
N ARG A 5 -9.39 -2.42 -9.55
CA ARG A 5 -9.27 -0.96 -9.62
C ARG A 5 -7.96 -0.46 -9.01
N SER A 6 -7.49 -1.07 -7.93
CA SER A 6 -6.18 -0.73 -7.35
C SER A 6 -5.03 -1.04 -8.31
N ARG A 7 -5.08 -2.19 -8.98
CA ARG A 7 -4.07 -2.55 -10.00
C ARG A 7 -4.08 -1.61 -11.21
N GLU A 8 -5.24 -1.12 -11.62
CA GLU A 8 -5.36 -0.09 -12.67
C GLU A 8 -4.64 1.22 -12.27
N ILE A 9 -4.79 1.66 -11.01
CA ILE A 9 -4.10 2.85 -10.48
C ILE A 9 -2.58 2.62 -10.45
N VAL A 10 -2.13 1.49 -9.89
CA VAL A 10 -0.69 1.15 -9.81
C VAL A 10 -0.08 1.08 -11.21
N LYS A 11 -0.78 0.45 -12.16
CA LYS A 11 -0.32 0.41 -13.55
C LYS A 11 -0.15 1.82 -14.13
N ALA A 12 -1.10 2.72 -13.92
CA ALA A 12 -0.99 4.09 -14.41
C ALA A 12 0.20 4.85 -13.79
N LEU A 13 0.49 4.62 -12.50
CA LEU A 13 1.65 5.21 -11.82
C LEU A 13 2.98 4.67 -12.39
N LEU A 14 3.07 3.35 -12.60
CA LEU A 14 4.24 2.70 -13.21
C LEU A 14 4.48 3.17 -14.65
N ASP A 15 3.43 3.24 -15.46
CA ASP A 15 3.50 3.73 -16.84
C ASP A 15 4.02 5.18 -16.91
N ASN A 16 3.79 5.97 -15.85
CA ASN A 16 4.28 7.35 -15.70
C ASN A 16 5.59 7.47 -14.92
N ARG A 17 6.32 6.35 -14.72
CA ARG A 17 7.61 6.31 -14.01
C ARG A 17 7.55 6.95 -12.63
N ARG A 18 6.43 6.77 -11.92
CA ARG A 18 6.31 7.15 -10.52
C ARG A 18 6.80 6.01 -9.65
N GLU A 19 7.51 6.36 -8.58
CA GLU A 19 7.82 5.43 -7.52
C GLU A 19 6.53 5.10 -6.78
N VAL A 20 6.18 3.82 -6.77
CA VAL A 20 4.93 3.34 -6.17
C VAL A 20 5.19 2.01 -5.48
N SER A 21 4.68 1.89 -4.26
CA SER A 21 4.61 0.64 -3.52
C SER A 21 3.19 0.09 -3.55
N TYR A 22 3.05 -1.22 -3.71
CA TYR A 22 1.75 -1.89 -3.75
C TYR A 22 1.75 -3.16 -2.91
N ALA A 23 0.74 -3.30 -2.05
CA ALA A 23 0.46 -4.51 -1.29
C ALA A 23 -1.02 -4.86 -1.41
N GLU A 24 -1.31 -6.13 -1.72
CA GLU A 24 -2.66 -6.68 -1.74
C GLU A 24 -2.81 -7.62 -0.55
N ILE A 25 -3.68 -7.26 0.40
CA ILE A 25 -3.88 -8.01 1.65
C ILE A 25 -5.24 -8.68 1.58
N ASP A 26 -5.23 -10.01 1.73
CA ASP A 26 -6.46 -10.78 1.87
C ASP A 26 -7.02 -10.61 3.28
N ALA A 27 -8.16 -9.90 3.40
CA ALA A 27 -8.79 -9.58 4.67
C ALA A 27 -10.30 -9.92 4.64
N PRO A 28 -10.83 -10.58 5.69
CA PRO A 28 -12.21 -11.06 5.71
C PRO A 28 -13.26 -9.94 5.72
N HIS A 29 -12.87 -8.73 6.14
CA HIS A 29 -13.77 -7.58 6.27
C HIS A 29 -13.87 -6.72 5.00
N GLY A 30 -13.20 -7.11 3.92
CA GLY A 30 -13.30 -6.43 2.63
C GLY A 30 -12.83 -4.97 2.70
N HIS A 31 -13.67 -4.04 2.26
CA HIS A 31 -13.27 -2.63 2.12
C HIS A 31 -12.82 -2.00 3.43
N ASP A 32 -13.52 -2.25 4.53
CA ASP A 32 -13.29 -1.56 5.81
C ASP A 32 -12.15 -2.19 6.62
N ALA A 33 -11.47 -3.20 6.06
CA ALA A 33 -10.35 -3.86 6.74
C ALA A 33 -9.20 -2.90 7.10
N PHE A 34 -9.05 -1.77 6.39
CA PHE A 34 -8.04 -0.75 6.71
C PHE A 34 -8.32 0.01 8.02
N LEU A 35 -9.55 -0.07 8.54
CA LEU A 35 -9.94 0.52 9.83
C LEU A 35 -9.63 -0.39 11.01
N LEU A 36 -9.23 -1.64 10.75
CA LEU A 36 -8.99 -2.66 11.77
C LEU A 36 -7.50 -2.84 12.03
N GLU A 37 -7.17 -3.35 13.21
CA GLU A 37 -5.81 -3.76 13.56
C GLU A 37 -5.47 -5.08 12.87
N ASP A 38 -5.03 -5.01 11.61
CA ASP A 38 -4.44 -6.14 10.89
C ASP A 38 -2.90 -5.97 10.87
N ALA A 39 -2.19 -6.94 11.45
CA ALA A 39 -0.73 -6.90 11.56
C ALA A 39 -0.02 -6.80 10.19
N ARG A 40 -0.62 -7.34 9.12
CA ARG A 40 -0.06 -7.25 7.76
C ARG A 40 -0.23 -5.85 7.21
N TYR A 41 -1.40 -5.24 7.43
CA TYR A 41 -1.66 -3.86 7.01
C TYR A 41 -0.74 -2.87 7.74
N LEU A 42 -0.69 -2.97 9.08
CA LEU A 42 0.17 -2.13 9.90
C LEU A 42 1.65 -2.33 9.56
N GLY A 43 2.08 -3.58 9.34
CA GLY A 43 3.45 -3.88 8.94
C GLY A 43 3.85 -3.21 7.61
N VAL A 44 2.98 -3.26 6.60
CA VAL A 44 3.22 -2.57 5.31
C VAL A 44 3.33 -1.06 5.50
N MET A 45 2.43 -0.46 6.29
CA MET A 45 2.47 0.98 6.56
C MET A 45 3.73 1.38 7.33
N SER A 46 4.10 0.64 8.37
CA SER A 46 5.33 0.88 9.14
C SER A 46 6.56 0.82 8.25
N SER A 47 6.74 -0.25 7.46
CA SER A 47 7.89 -0.37 6.55
C SER A 47 7.95 0.76 5.52
N TYR A 48 6.80 1.19 4.98
CA TYR A 48 6.76 2.31 4.03
C TYR A 48 7.19 3.64 4.67
N PHE A 49 6.69 3.96 5.86
CA PHE A 49 7.10 5.17 6.57
C PHE A 49 8.56 5.12 7.03
N ASP A 50 9.05 3.95 7.43
CA ASP A 50 10.46 3.77 7.78
C ASP A 50 11.38 4.04 6.56
N SER A 51 11.00 3.57 5.37
CA SER A 51 11.74 3.87 4.13
C SER A 51 11.75 5.37 3.83
N ILE A 52 10.61 6.06 3.93
CA ILE A 52 10.55 7.52 3.75
C ILE A 52 11.43 8.23 4.78
N ALA A 53 11.40 7.81 6.05
CA ALA A 53 12.20 8.41 7.10
C ALA A 53 13.71 8.28 6.80
N GLN A 54 14.14 7.13 6.26
CA GLN A 54 15.52 6.92 5.84
C GLN A 54 15.90 7.78 4.63
N GLU A 55 15.01 7.91 3.64
CA GLU A 55 15.22 8.76 2.46
C GLU A 55 15.34 10.24 2.82
N VAL A 56 14.54 10.73 3.75
CA VAL A 56 14.53 12.14 4.18
C VAL A 56 15.70 12.47 5.12
N ALA A 57 16.19 11.50 5.88
CA ALA A 57 17.31 11.70 6.81
C ALA A 57 18.70 11.66 6.13
N ALA A 58 18.79 11.19 4.89
CA ALA A 58 20.00 11.11 4.09
C ALA A 58 20.32 12.44 3.38
#